data_AF-A0A7X6YYZ0-F1
#
_entry.id   AF-A0A7X6YYZ0-F1
#
_cell.length_a   1.000
_cell.length_b   1.000
_cell.length_c   1.000
_cell.angle_alpha   90.00
_cell.angle_beta   90.00
_cell.angle_gamma   90.00
#
_symmetry.space_group_name_H-M   'P 1'
#
loop_
_entity.id
_entity.type
_entity.pdbx_description
1 polymer ?
#
loop_
_entity_poly.entity_id
_entity_poly.type
_entity_poly.pdbx_seq_one_letter_code
_entity_poly.pdbx_strand_id
1 'polypeptide(L)' 'TGSTARRISYYRPKCPVVSISPSKRVKRSLCLNWGVYGYYQKDFTTKEMSASQFAIKIAKKYGI' A
#
# COMPACT_ATOMS: atom_id res chain seq x y z
N THR A 1 2.60 8.33 7.90
CA THR A 1 3.94 8.80 7.46
C THR A 1 4.41 8.15 6.16
N GLY A 2 4.04 6.91 5.80
CA GLY A 2 4.28 6.37 4.44
C GLY A 2 5.74 6.21 4.01
N SER A 3 6.69 6.32 4.95
CA SER A 3 8.13 6.37 4.70
C SER A 3 8.67 5.14 3.97
N THR A 4 8.16 3.95 4.28
CA THR A 4 8.58 2.69 3.64
C THR A 4 8.28 2.69 2.15
N ALA A 5 7.03 2.96 1.76
CA ALA A 5 6.64 3.01 0.36
C ALA A 5 7.40 4.10 -0.41
N ARG A 6 7.65 5.25 0.24
CA ARG A 6 8.45 6.34 -0.35
C ARG A 6 9.91 5.92 -0.58
N ARG A 7 10.53 5.24 0.38
CA ARG A 7 11.91 4.74 0.25
C ARG A 7 12.03 3.67 -0.83
N ILE A 8 11.07 2.76 -0.93
CA ILE A 8 11.07 1.74 -1.99
C ILE A 8 10.90 2.38 -3.37
N SER A 9 9.98 3.35 -3.50
CA SER A 9 9.75 4.06 -4.76
C SER A 9 10.98 4.80 -5.29
N TYR A 10 11.88 5.23 -4.39
CA TYR A 10 13.13 5.91 -4.75
C TYR A 10 14.01 5.06 -5.67
N TYR A 11 14.08 3.75 -5.42
CA TYR A 11 14.88 2.81 -6.21
C TYR A 11 14.24 2.44 -7.55
N ARG A 12 13.06 2.99 -7.88
CA ARG A 12 12.35 2.78 -9.14
C ARG A 12 12.27 1.29 -9.53
N PRO A 13 11.78 0.41 -8.64
CA PRO A 13 11.69 -1.02 -8.94
C PRO A 13 10.83 -1.25 -10.19
N LYS A 14 11.13 -2.34 -10.91
CA LYS A 14 10.32 -2.79 -12.06
C LYS A 14 8.94 -3.31 -11.63
N CYS A 15 8.79 -3.71 -10.36
CA CYS A 15 7.53 -4.20 -9.81
C CYS A 15 6.70 -3.07 -9.16
N PRO A 16 5.35 -3.21 -9.17
CA PRO A 16 4.47 -2.28 -8.46
C PRO A 16 4.63 -2.40 -6.95
N VAL A 17 4.57 -1.26 -6.26
CA VAL A 17 4.69 -1.15 -4.80
C VAL A 17 3.30 -0.92 -4.20
N VAL A 18 2.75 -1.93 -3.55
CA VAL A 18 1.44 -1.80 -2.88
C VAL A 18 1.63 -1.22 -1.48
N SER A 19 0.93 -0.12 -1.18
CA SER A 19 0.92 0.49 0.14
C SER A 19 -0.48 0.52 0.72
N ILE A 20 -0.62 0.14 1.99
CA ILE A 20 -1.91 0.15 2.69
C ILE A 20 -1.78 1.11 3.87
N SER A 21 -2.73 2.02 4.02
CA SER A 21 -2.69 3.06 5.05
C SER A 21 -4.07 3.33 5.64
N PRO A 22 -4.17 3.55 6.97
CA PRO A 22 -5.41 3.95 7.63
C PRO A 22 -5.74 5.43 7.47
N SER A 23 -4.84 6.20 6.85
CA SER A 23 -5.07 7.62 6.57
C SER A 23 -5.25 7.84 5.06
N LYS A 24 -6.41 8.44 4.69
CA LYS A 24 -6.68 8.87 3.31
C LYS A 24 -5.66 9.90 2.82
N ARG A 25 -5.16 10.77 3.71
CA ARG A 25 -4.14 11.77 3.39
C ARG A 25 -2.83 11.10 2.97
N VAL A 26 -2.39 10.10 3.74
CA VAL A 26 -1.17 9.34 3.43
C VAL A 26 -1.33 8.54 2.14
N LYS A 27 -2.48 7.90 1.92
CA LYS A 27 -2.78 7.23 0.63
C LYS A 27 -2.58 8.19 -0.55
N ARG A 28 -3.23 9.36 -0.50
CA ARG A 28 -3.17 10.35 -1.60
C ARG A 28 -1.75 10.82 -1.87
N SER A 29 -0.98 11.09 -0.82
CA SER A 29 0.43 11.47 -0.96
C SER A 29 1.29 10.34 -1.54
N LEU A 30 1.01 9.09 -1.18
CA LEU A 30 1.76 7.93 -1.66
C LEU A 30 1.53 7.63 -3.14
N CYS A 31 0.31 7.80 -3.64
CA CYS A 31 -0.05 7.62 -5.04
C CYS A 31 0.71 8.53 -6.03
N LEU A 32 1.36 9.60 -5.54
CA LEU A 32 2.20 10.48 -6.35
C LEU A 32 3.65 9.96 -6.49
N ASN A 33 4.02 8.91 -5.77
CA ASN A 33 5.37 8.33 -5.84
C ASN A 33 5.42 7.21 -6.88
N TRP A 34 6.58 7.04 -7.49
CA TRP A 34 6.79 6.12 -8.60
C TRP A 34 6.38 4.67 -8.28
N GLY A 35 5.49 4.12 -9.09
CA GLY A 35 5.05 2.73 -9.00
C GLY A 35 4.27 2.41 -7.72
N VAL A 36 3.84 3.40 -6.94
CA VAL A 36 3.15 3.17 -5.66
C VAL A 36 1.63 3.18 -5.84
N TYR A 37 1.00 2.07 -5.47
CA TYR A 37 -0.45 1.90 -5.45
C TYR A 37 -0.95 1.96 -4.00
N GLY A 38 -1.63 3.06 -3.66
CA GLY A 38 -2.11 3.34 -2.30
C GLY A 38 -3.54 2.86 -2.05
N TYR A 39 -3.72 2.04 -1.02
CA TYR A 39 -5.01 1.54 -0.54
C TYR A 39 -5.33 2.09 0.85
N TYR A 40 -6.59 2.48 1.01
CA TYR A 40 -7.09 2.98 2.28
C TYR A 40 -7.78 1.83 3.00
N GLN A 41 -7.34 1.55 4.23
CA GLN A 41 -7.95 0.55 5.08
C GLN A 41 -7.96 1.07 6.52
N LYS A 42 -9.16 1.34 7.05
CA LYS A 42 -9.32 1.94 8.39
C LYS A 42 -8.97 0.95 9.50
N ASP A 43 -9.28 -0.33 9.28
CA ASP A 43 -9.23 -1.36 10.31
C ASP A 43 -8.14 -2.39 9.96
N PHE A 44 -7.02 -2.33 10.69
CA PHE A 44 -6.01 -3.38 10.75
C PHE A 44 -6.12 -4.22 12.03
N THR A 45 -6.97 -3.80 12.97
CA THR A 45 -6.94 -4.25 14.37
C THR A 45 -7.88 -5.43 14.64
N THR A 46 -8.86 -5.68 13.78
CA THR A 46 -9.87 -6.73 14.03
C THR A 46 -9.36 -8.09 13.57
N LYS A 47 -8.45 -8.65 14.38
CA LYS A 47 -8.12 -10.06 14.70
C LYS A 47 -8.09 -11.18 13.63
N GLU A 48 -8.60 -11.03 12.42
CA GLU A 48 -8.74 -12.17 11.50
C GLU A 48 -7.76 -12.18 10.32
N MET A 49 -7.16 -11.05 9.93
CA MET A 49 -6.31 -11.01 8.74
C MET A 49 -5.08 -10.13 8.92
N SER A 50 -3.90 -10.76 8.85
CA SER A 50 -2.61 -10.07 8.85
C SER A 50 -2.52 -9.09 7.67
N ALA A 51 -1.86 -7.95 7.86
CA ALA A 51 -1.70 -6.92 6.82
C ALA A 51 -1.16 -7.48 5.48
N SER A 52 -0.33 -8.53 5.55
CA SER A 52 0.21 -9.24 4.39
C SER A 52 -0.87 -10.00 3.62
N GLN A 53 -1.77 -10.70 4.30
CA GLN A 53 -2.88 -11.43 3.67
C GLN A 53 -3.86 -10.47 3.01
N PHE A 54 -4.11 -9.33 3.64
CA PHE A 54 -4.91 -8.26 3.03
C PHE A 54 -4.26 -7.72 1.76
N ALA A 55 -2.94 -7.48 1.77
CA ALA A 55 -2.19 -7.05 0.60
C ALA A 55 -2.32 -8.06 -0.57
N ILE A 56 -2.20 -9.36 -0.28
CA ILE A 56 -2.38 -10.43 -1.29
C ILE A 56 -3.79 -10.43 -1.87
N LYS A 57 -4.82 -10.27 -1.03
CA LYS A 57 -6.23 -10.19 -1.48
C LYS A 57 -6.47 -9.01 -2.40
N ILE A 58 -5.89 -7.85 -2.07
CA ILE A 58 -5.96 -6.65 -2.92
C ILE A 58 -5.24 -6.87 -4.24
N ALA A 59 -4.01 -7.40 -4.20
CA ALA A 59 -3.23 -7.69 -5.39
C ALA A 59 -4.02 -8.59 -6.37
N LYS A 60 -4.58 -9.69 -5.87
CA LYS A 60 -5.45 -10.58 -6.66
C LYS A 60 -6.70 -9.88 -7.20
N LYS A 61 -7.35 -9.02 -6.42
CA LYS A 61 -8.58 -8.31 -6.83
C LYS A 61 -8.33 -7.31 -7.96
N TYR A 62 -7.19 -6.61 -7.94
CA TYR A 62 -6.87 -5.55 -8.89
C TYR A 62 -5.92 -6.00 -10.02
N GLY A 63 -5.45 -7.25 -9.99
CA GLY A 63 -4.55 -7.79 -11.02
C GLY A 63 -3.16 -7.15 -10.99
N ILE A 64 -2.66 -6.82 -9.80
CA ILE A 64 -1.34 -6.21 -9.55
C ILE A 64 -0.39 -7.27 -8.99
#